data_AF-A0A2G4H638-F1
#
_entry.id   AF-A0A2G4H638-F1
#
_cell.length_a   1.000
_cell.length_b   1.000
_cell.length_c   1.000
_cell.angle_alpha   90.00
_cell.angle_beta   90.00
_cell.angle_gamma   90.00
#
_symmetry.space_group_name_H-M   'P 1'
#
loop_
_entity.id
_entity.type
_entity.pdbx_description
1 polymer ?
#
loop_
_entity_poly.entity_id
_entity_poly.type
_entity_poly.pdbx_seq_one_letter_code
_entity_poly.pdbx_strand_id
1 'polypeptide(L)' 'LVEDKNVQLTPAGASAALVLSSRRRAALSIMQDVLGLEGEDAEHEAAWLAASSSPLLGRHLISWRAHGNSGS' A
#
# COMPACT_ATOMS: atom_id res chain seq x y z
N LEU A 1 -30.67 15.49 -1.23
CA LEU A 1 -29.98 14.59 -2.19
C LEU A 1 -28.53 15.06 -2.28
N VAL A 2 -27.59 14.25 -1.83
CA VAL A 2 -26.18 14.48 -2.17
C VAL A 2 -26.06 14.03 -3.62
N GLU A 3 -25.79 14.94 -4.54
CA GLU A 3 -25.46 14.55 -5.92
C GLU A 3 -24.25 13.62 -5.86
N ASP A 4 -24.40 12.39 -6.35
CA ASP A 4 -23.32 11.47 -6.64
C ASP A 4 -22.45 12.10 -7.74
N LYS A 5 -21.57 13.02 -7.33
CA LYS A 5 -20.51 13.53 -8.18
C LYS A 5 -19.56 12.37 -8.38
N ASN A 6 -19.75 11.67 -9.49
CA ASN A 6 -18.93 10.54 -9.89
C ASN A 6 -17.49 11.03 -10.09
N VAL A 7 -16.63 10.85 -9.08
CA VAL A 7 -15.22 11.24 -9.13
C VAL A 7 -14.47 10.22 -9.95
N GLN A 8 -14.14 10.57 -11.19
CA GLN A 8 -13.28 9.75 -12.03
C GLN A 8 -11.81 10.16 -11.86
N LEU A 9 -10.94 9.16 -11.73
CA LEU A 9 -9.50 9.38 -11.74
C LEU A 9 -9.05 9.73 -13.17
N THR A 10 -8.16 10.71 -13.28
CA THR A 10 -7.39 10.90 -14.51
C THR A 10 -6.46 9.69 -14.71
N PRO A 11 -5.90 9.46 -15.90
CA PRO A 11 -4.91 8.39 -16.11
C PRO A 11 -3.71 8.48 -15.15
N ALA A 12 -3.24 9.69 -14.85
CA ALA A 12 -2.20 9.93 -13.86
C ALA A 12 -2.68 9.59 -12.43
N GLY A 13 -3.91 9.98 -12.08
CA GLY A 13 -4.54 9.63 -10.81
C GLY A 13 -4.72 8.12 -10.63
N ALA A 14 -5.10 7.40 -11.68
CA ALA A 14 -5.22 5.94 -11.68
C ALA A 14 -3.85 5.28 -11.45
N SER A 15 -2.81 5.76 -12.14
CA SER A 15 -1.44 5.27 -11.96
C SER A 15 -0.94 5.51 -10.53
N ALA A 16 -1.20 6.70 -9.97
CA ALA A 16 -0.84 7.03 -8.60
C ALA A 16 -1.59 6.15 -7.58
N ALA A 17 -2.89 5.92 -7.78
CA ALA A 17 -3.70 5.05 -6.93
C ALA A 17 -3.19 3.60 -6.95
N LEU A 18 -2.83 3.08 -8.13
CA LEU A 18 -2.23 1.75 -8.27
C LEU A 18 -0.91 1.65 -7.49
N VAL A 19 -0.01 2.62 -7.64
CA VAL A 19 1.26 2.65 -6.90
C VAL A 19 1.01 2.69 -5.39
N LEU A 20 0.12 3.56 -4.92
CA LEU A 20 -0.20 3.68 -3.49
C LEU A 20 -0.80 2.39 -2.93
N SER A 21 -1.71 1.74 -3.67
CA SER A 21 -2.31 0.46 -3.27
C SER A 21 -1.26 -0.65 -3.18
N SER A 22 -0.31 -0.69 -4.12
CA SER A 22 0.80 -1.65 -4.13
C SER A 22 1.70 -1.46 -2.91
N ARG A 23 2.04 -0.19 -2.59
CA ARG A 23 2.81 0.14 -1.38
C ARG A 23 2.09 -0.26 -0.11
N ARG A 24 0.79 0.00 0.01
CA ARG A 24 -0.01 -0.39 1.19
C ARG A 24 0.01 -1.89 1.41
N ARG A 25 -0.17 -2.69 0.35
CA ARG A 25 -0.09 -4.15 0.47
C ARG A 25 1.30 -4.65 0.88
N ALA A 26 2.35 -4.01 0.36
CA ALA A 26 3.72 -4.31 0.76
C ALA A 26 4.01 -3.94 2.23
N ALA A 27 3.57 -2.77 2.65
CA ALA A 27 3.66 -2.33 4.03
C ALA A 27 2.91 -3.27 4.98
N LEU A 28 1.69 -3.69 4.61
CA LEU A 28 0.87 -4.61 5.41
C LEU A 28 1.57 -5.94 5.65
N SER A 29 2.19 -6.52 4.61
CA SER A 29 2.98 -7.74 4.74
C SER A 29 4.15 -7.57 5.71
N ILE A 30 4.81 -6.40 5.76
CA ILE A 30 5.83 -6.14 6.79
C ILE A 30 5.22 -6.02 8.18
N MET A 31 4.10 -5.30 8.32
CA MET A 31 3.40 -5.16 9.60
C MET A 31 3.04 -6.53 10.19
N GLN A 32 2.56 -7.45 9.36
CA GLN A 32 2.15 -8.79 9.76
C GLN A 32 3.34 -9.74 9.91
N ASP A 33 4.15 -9.90 8.87
CA ASP A 33 5.15 -10.97 8.79
C ASP A 33 6.42 -10.66 9.60
N VAL A 34 6.74 -9.38 9.80
CA VAL A 34 7.96 -8.94 10.48
C VAL A 34 7.65 -8.39 11.87
N LEU A 35 6.61 -7.57 11.99
CA LEU A 35 6.28 -6.88 13.24
C LEU A 35 5.21 -7.60 14.07
N GLY A 36 4.50 -8.59 13.49
CA GLY A 36 3.45 -9.33 14.19
C GLY A 36 2.22 -8.49 14.55
N LEU A 37 1.99 -7.37 13.85
CA LEU A 37 0.78 -6.58 13.99
C LEU A 37 -0.37 -7.27 13.26
N GLU A 38 -1.57 -7.18 13.82
CA GLU A 38 -2.77 -7.80 13.27
C GLU A 38 -3.93 -6.82 13.17
N GLY A 39 -4.95 -7.20 12.40
CA GLY A 39 -6.22 -6.50 12.35
C GLY A 39 -6.11 -5.04 11.90
N GLU A 40 -6.87 -4.17 12.57
CA GLU A 40 -7.00 -2.76 12.23
C GLU A 40 -5.69 -1.98 12.40
N ASP A 41 -4.88 -2.33 13.40
CA ASP A 41 -3.60 -1.67 13.67
C ASP A 41 -2.62 -1.89 12.52
N ALA A 42 -2.51 -3.13 12.02
CA ALA A 42 -1.67 -3.44 10.87
C ALA A 42 -2.12 -2.70 9.60
N GLU A 43 -3.43 -2.60 9.38
CA GLU A 43 -4.02 -1.87 8.25
C GLU A 43 -3.78 -0.36 8.34
N HIS A 44 -3.91 0.21 9.54
CA HIS A 44 -3.70 1.62 9.79
C HIS A 44 -2.24 2.01 9.57
N GLU A 45 -1.31 1.27 10.19
CA GLU A 45 0.13 1.50 10.05
C GLU A 45 0.61 1.28 8.61
N ALA A 46 0.08 0.27 7.92
CA ALA A 46 0.39 0.04 6.52
C ALA A 46 -0.08 1.18 5.61
N ALA A 47 -1.27 1.73 5.87
CA ALA A 47 -1.79 2.88 5.14
C ALA A 47 -0.92 4.12 5.37
N TRP A 48 -0.54 4.36 6.63
CA TRP A 48 0.33 5.48 7.00
C TRP A 48 1.70 5.37 6.34
N LEU A 49 2.36 4.20 6.44
CA LEU A 49 3.66 3.96 5.82
C LEU A 49 3.62 4.09 4.29
N ALA A 50 2.56 3.61 3.64
CA ALA A 50 2.41 3.73 2.19
C ALA A 50 2.33 5.19 1.72
N ALA A 51 1.68 6.05 2.50
CA ALA A 51 1.49 7.47 2.20
C ALA A 51 2.73 8.32 2.56
N SER A 52 3.43 7.99 3.65
CA SER A 52 4.56 8.77 4.15
C SER A 52 5.92 8.33 3.60
N SER A 53 6.01 7.11 3.06
CA SER A 53 7.28 6.56 2.54
C SER A 53 7.81 7.33 1.32
N SER A 54 9.14 7.53 1.33
CA SER A 54 9.84 8.05 0.16
C SER A 54 9.65 7.13 -1.06
N PRO A 55 9.72 7.64 -2.30
CA PRO A 55 9.60 6.80 -3.49
C PRO A 55 10.61 5.64 -3.53
N LEU A 56 11.82 5.86 -3.01
CA LEU A 56 12.84 4.82 -2.92
C LEU A 56 12.40 3.70 -1.97
N LEU A 57 11.99 4.05 -0.75
CA LEU A 57 11.51 3.07 0.24
C LEU A 57 10.29 2.32 -0.31
N GLY A 58 9.32 3.02 -0.88
CA GLY A 58 8.14 2.40 -1.49
C GLY A 58 8.46 1.33 -2.54
N ARG A 59 9.49 1.56 -3.39
CA ARG A 59 9.95 0.54 -4.35
C ARG A 59 10.57 -0.67 -3.66
N HIS A 60 11.37 -0.46 -2.61
CA HIS A 60 11.97 -1.56 -1.85
C HIS A 60 10.92 -2.41 -1.13
N LEU A 61 9.87 -1.80 -0.55
CA LEU A 61 8.76 -2.54 0.07
C LEU A 61 8.08 -3.45 -0.95
N ILE A 62 7.73 -2.90 -2.12
CA ILE A 62 7.09 -3.68 -3.20
C ILE A 62 7.99 -4.82 -3.66
N SER A 63 9.29 -4.54 -3.86
CA SER A 63 10.26 -5.56 -4.26
C SER A 63 10.38 -6.66 -3.21
N TRP A 64 10.52 -6.32 -1.94
CA TRP A 64 10.61 -7.29 -0.85
C TRP A 64 9.41 -8.24 -0.84
N ARG A 65 8.17 -7.72 -0.96
CA ARG A 65 6.96 -8.55 -1.04
C ARG A 65 6.96 -9.48 -2.25
N ALA A 66 7.44 -9.02 -3.41
CA ALA A 66 7.51 -9.84 -4.61
C ALA A 66 8.49 -11.03 -4.46
N HIS A 67 9.58 -10.84 -3.71
CA HIS A 67 10.58 -11.89 -3.46
C HIS A 67 10.17 -12.82 -2.31
N GLY A 68 9.50 -12.30 -1.26
CA GLY A 68 8.98 -13.11 -0.16
C GLY A 68 7.96 -14.16 -0.62
N ASN A 69 7.18 -13.86 -1.67
CA ASN A 69 6.21 -14.79 -2.25
C ASN A 69 6.82 -15.82 -3.24
N SER A 70 8.13 -15.80 -3.45
CA SER A 70 8.85 -16.78 -4.29
C SER A 70 9.55 -17.88 -3.46
N GLY A 71 9.42 -17.84 -2.13
CA GLY A 71 9.93 -18.86 -1.22
C GLY A 71 8.78 -19.60 -0.55
N SER A 72 8.16 -20.55 -1.25
CA SER A 72 7.28 -21.60 -0.71
C SER A 72 7.39 -22.84 -1.58
#